data_AF-V4LYH8-F1
#
_entry.id   AF-V4LYH8-F1
#
_cell.length_a   1.000
_cell.length_b   1.000
_cell.length_c   1.000
_cell.angle_alpha   90.00
_cell.angle_beta   90.00
_cell.angle_gamma   90.00
#
_symmetry.space_group_name_H-M   'P 1'
#
loop_
_entity.id
_entity.type
_entity.pdbx_description
1 polymer ?
#
loop_
_entity_poly.entity_id
_entity_poly.type
_entity_poly.pdbx_seq_one_letter_code
_entity_poly.pdbx_strand_id
1 'polypeptide(L)'
;MHELPPRYYTNASKLKQVEQHLNICTYARIRDDWNTVLGEANLANLYGAGAGWSCPQLAMCKVEALLKLQQVYAAQTALANIPNVEPFLASFSQTRFFNMTCGAYIFFVKSQMDLALGRYDDAAEAAEKALELDPHSIEIKIFKKNFELIQSALSYSKTEKWAEAVRDYEILSQVLPNNKAIAKSLSQAQVALKLSRRKVVLNMESGGDVGNF
;
A
#
# COMPACT_ATOMS: atom_id res chain seq x y z
N MET A 1 18.56 47.91 -1.43
CA MET A 1 17.73 46.72 -1.70
C MET A 1 18.37 46.01 -2.89
N HIS A 2 18.98 44.85 -2.67
CA HIS A 2 19.53 44.04 -3.76
C HIS A 2 18.38 43.19 -4.31
N GLU A 3 17.87 43.54 -5.50
CA GLU A 3 16.91 42.68 -6.21
C GLU A 3 17.58 41.35 -6.56
N LEU A 4 16.87 40.25 -6.30
CA LEU A 4 17.39 38.91 -6.56
C LEU A 4 17.35 38.62 -8.07
N PRO A 5 18.22 37.75 -8.59
CA PRO A 5 18.27 37.48 -10.03
C PRO A 5 16.95 36.85 -10.55
N PRO A 6 16.53 37.09 -11.81
CA PRO A 6 15.26 36.59 -12.38
C PRO A 6 15.03 35.07 -12.24
N ARG A 7 16.10 34.27 -12.29
CA ARG A 7 16.04 32.81 -12.07
C ARG A 7 15.55 32.45 -10.66
N TYR A 8 15.84 33.28 -9.66
CA TYR A 8 15.39 33.07 -8.28
C TYR A 8 13.87 33.26 -8.16
N TYR A 9 13.31 34.30 -8.77
CA TYR A 9 11.87 34.54 -8.79
C TYR A 9 11.10 33.43 -9.54
N THR A 10 11.64 32.97 -10.67
CA THR A 10 11.06 31.85 -11.43
C THR A 10 11.05 30.55 -10.62
N ASN A 11 12.11 30.30 -9.84
CA ASN A 11 12.22 29.12 -8.98
C ASN A 11 11.27 29.18 -7.77
N ALA A 12 11.13 30.35 -7.14
CA ALA A 12 10.19 30.54 -6.04
C ALA A 12 8.72 30.37 -6.49
N SER A 13 8.37 30.85 -7.69
CA SER A 13 7.04 30.66 -8.26
C SER A 13 6.74 29.18 -8.59
N LYS A 14 7.73 28.44 -9.11
CA LYS A 14 7.60 26.99 -9.35
C LYS A 14 7.46 26.20 -8.04
N LEU A 15 8.21 26.56 -7.01
CA LEU A 15 8.11 25.93 -5.69
C LEU A 15 6.71 26.09 -5.10
N LYS A 16 6.14 27.29 -5.16
CA LYS A 16 4.78 27.57 -4.71
C LYS A 16 3.72 26.71 -5.45
N GLN A 17 3.91 26.48 -6.75
CA GLN A 17 3.03 25.60 -7.52
C GLN A 17 3.14 24.14 -7.06
N VAL A 18 4.36 23.64 -6.81
CA VAL A 18 4.57 22.28 -6.27
C VAL A 18 3.87 22.12 -4.92
N GLU A 19 4.03 23.09 -4.01
CA GLU A 19 3.34 23.08 -2.71
C GLU A 19 1.82 23.08 -2.85
N GLN A 20 1.27 23.85 -3.79
CA GLN A 20 -0.17 23.87 -4.06
C GLN A 20 -0.67 22.49 -4.51
N HIS A 21 -0.01 21.87 -5.48
CA HIS A 21 -0.38 20.53 -5.96
C HIS A 21 -0.26 19.48 -4.85
N LEU A 22 0.77 19.57 -3.99
CA LEU A 22 0.94 18.70 -2.82
C LEU A 22 -0.20 18.82 -1.80
N ASN A 23 -0.68 20.04 -1.56
CA ASN A 23 -1.83 20.26 -0.70
C ASN A 23 -3.08 19.59 -1.28
N ILE A 24 -3.33 19.71 -2.58
CA ILE A 24 -4.45 19.05 -3.25
C ILE A 24 -4.31 17.53 -3.16
N CYS A 25 -3.13 16.97 -3.41
CA CYS A 25 -2.86 15.55 -3.21
C CYS A 25 -3.22 15.09 -1.79
N THR A 26 -2.91 15.90 -0.77
CA THR A 26 -3.20 15.56 0.63
C THR A 26 -4.71 15.44 0.86
N TYR A 27 -5.49 16.42 0.40
CA TYR A 27 -6.96 16.38 0.54
C TYR A 27 -7.59 15.27 -0.27
N ALA A 28 -7.11 15.03 -1.49
CA ALA A 28 -7.61 13.96 -2.36
C ALA A 28 -7.30 12.57 -1.77
N ARG A 29 -6.10 12.37 -1.21
CA ARG A 29 -5.68 11.13 -0.54
C ARG A 29 -6.57 10.79 0.65
N ILE A 30 -6.91 11.77 1.49
CA ILE A 30 -7.81 11.58 2.64
C ILE A 30 -9.21 11.14 2.20
N ARG A 31 -9.63 11.52 0.99
CA ARG A 31 -10.95 11.20 0.43
C ARG A 31 -10.95 9.95 -0.48
N ASP A 32 -9.83 9.23 -0.55
CA ASP A 32 -9.63 8.12 -1.49
C ASP A 32 -9.84 8.49 -2.98
N ASP A 33 -9.65 9.77 -3.35
CA ASP A 33 -9.70 10.22 -4.74
C ASP A 33 -8.32 10.08 -5.41
N TRP A 34 -7.98 8.82 -5.70
CA TRP A 34 -6.67 8.46 -6.24
C TRP A 34 -6.45 8.92 -7.68
N ASN A 35 -7.51 9.24 -8.44
CA ASN A 35 -7.37 9.84 -9.77
C ASN A 35 -6.86 11.28 -9.67
N THR A 36 -7.43 12.06 -8.75
CA THR A 36 -6.94 13.42 -8.46
C THR A 36 -5.52 13.38 -7.92
N VAL A 37 -5.20 12.49 -6.97
CA VAL A 37 -3.81 12.32 -6.48
C VAL A 37 -2.85 12.04 -7.63
N LEU A 38 -3.20 11.13 -8.55
CA LEU A 38 -2.36 10.80 -9.70
C LEU A 38 -2.16 12.00 -10.63
N GLY A 39 -3.22 12.76 -10.94
CA GLY A 39 -3.15 13.96 -11.78
C GLY A 39 -2.26 15.04 -11.18
N GLU A 40 -2.53 15.38 -9.91
CA GLU A 40 -1.81 16.41 -9.17
C GLU A 40 -0.34 16.03 -8.92
N ALA A 41 -0.04 14.76 -8.65
CA ALA A 41 1.34 14.29 -8.51
C ALA A 41 2.13 14.40 -9.83
N ASN A 42 1.50 14.13 -10.98
CA ASN A 42 2.14 14.34 -12.29
C ASN A 42 2.39 15.83 -12.56
N LEU A 43 1.43 16.70 -12.24
CA LEU A 43 1.59 18.16 -12.36
C LEU A 43 2.74 18.66 -11.47
N ALA A 44 2.75 18.28 -10.19
CA ALA A 44 3.82 18.62 -9.26
C ALA A 44 5.20 18.17 -9.76
N ASN A 45 5.28 16.95 -10.32
CA ASN A 45 6.53 16.44 -10.90
C ASN A 45 6.98 17.24 -12.13
N LEU A 46 6.06 17.67 -13.00
CA LEU A 46 6.39 18.51 -14.16
C LEU A 46 6.94 19.88 -13.74
N TYR A 47 6.31 20.53 -12.76
CA TYR A 47 6.80 21.81 -12.22
C TYR A 47 8.14 21.68 -11.49
N GLY A 48 8.36 20.55 -10.78
CA GLY A 48 9.63 20.25 -10.10
C GLY A 48 10.78 19.90 -11.07
N ALA A 49 10.52 19.05 -12.06
CA ALA A 49 11.51 18.66 -13.07
C ALA A 49 11.97 19.87 -13.90
N GLY A 50 11.07 20.80 -14.21
CA GLY A 50 11.39 22.08 -14.86
C GLY A 50 12.26 23.02 -14.02
N ALA A 51 12.58 22.67 -12.77
CA ALA A 51 13.47 23.40 -11.88
C ALA A 51 14.70 22.59 -11.42
N GLY A 52 14.90 21.38 -11.96
CA GLY A 52 16.05 20.52 -11.64
C GLY A 52 15.92 19.76 -10.32
N TRP A 53 14.72 19.71 -9.72
CA TRP A 53 14.45 18.93 -8.52
C TRP A 53 13.52 17.77 -8.86
N SER A 54 14.00 16.54 -8.71
CA SER A 54 13.14 15.38 -8.59
C SER A 54 12.83 15.19 -7.10
N CYS A 55 11.56 15.09 -6.74
CA CYS A 55 11.13 14.79 -5.38
C CYS A 55 10.60 13.35 -5.37
N PRO A 56 11.37 12.38 -4.87
CA PRO A 56 10.95 10.98 -4.99
C PRO A 56 9.74 10.64 -4.13
N GLN A 57 9.38 11.48 -3.16
CA GLN A 57 8.08 11.43 -2.48
C GLN A 57 6.92 11.66 -3.46
N LEU A 58 7.05 12.56 -4.45
CA LEU A 58 6.05 12.71 -5.52
C LEU A 58 5.98 11.47 -6.41
N ALA A 59 7.14 10.87 -6.71
CA ALA A 59 7.18 9.64 -7.48
C ALA A 59 6.54 8.46 -6.71
N MET A 60 6.80 8.35 -5.40
CA MET A 60 6.12 7.38 -4.53
C MET A 60 4.63 7.67 -4.39
N CYS A 61 4.22 8.94 -4.35
CA CYS A 61 2.81 9.34 -4.35
C CYS A 61 2.08 8.88 -5.62
N LYS A 62 2.74 9.00 -6.78
CA LYS A 62 2.25 8.43 -8.04
C LYS A 62 2.14 6.90 -7.97
N VAL A 63 3.13 6.20 -7.41
CA VAL A 63 3.10 4.75 -7.23
C VAL A 63 1.92 4.34 -6.34
N GLU A 64 1.74 5.01 -5.19
CA GLU A 64 0.63 4.77 -4.27
C GLU A 64 -0.72 4.93 -4.98
N ALA A 65 -0.93 6.03 -5.71
CA ALA A 65 -2.16 6.28 -6.44
C ALA A 65 -2.45 5.17 -7.47
N LEU A 66 -1.44 4.73 -8.23
CA LEU A 66 -1.59 3.66 -9.20
C LEU A 66 -1.94 2.32 -8.54
N LEU A 67 -1.34 2.00 -7.39
CA LEU A 67 -1.69 0.80 -6.61
C LEU A 67 -3.15 0.82 -6.15
N LYS A 68 -3.62 1.97 -5.64
CA LYS A 68 -5.00 2.15 -5.16
C LYS A 68 -6.02 2.11 -6.30
N LEU A 69 -5.61 2.52 -7.50
CA LEU A 69 -6.36 2.37 -8.74
C LEU A 69 -6.28 0.95 -9.35
N GLN A 70 -5.63 0.00 -8.67
CA GLN A 70 -5.42 -1.39 -9.14
C GLN A 70 -4.60 -1.50 -10.43
N GLN A 71 -3.81 -0.48 -10.76
CA GLN A 71 -2.93 -0.45 -11.93
C GLN A 71 -1.51 -0.90 -11.56
N VAL A 72 -1.37 -2.16 -11.12
CA VAL A 72 -0.12 -2.70 -10.56
C VAL A 72 1.05 -2.63 -11.55
N TYR A 73 0.81 -2.93 -12.83
CA TYR A 73 1.86 -2.85 -13.85
C TYR A 73 2.39 -1.42 -14.04
N ALA A 74 1.49 -0.44 -14.17
CA ALA A 74 1.88 0.96 -14.29
C ALA A 74 2.62 1.47 -13.04
N ALA A 75 2.18 1.02 -11.86
CA ALA A 75 2.85 1.33 -10.61
C ALA A 75 4.29 0.77 -10.60
N GLN A 76 4.48 -0.47 -11.06
CA GLN A 76 5.79 -1.12 -11.12
C GLN A 76 6.73 -0.41 -12.10
N THR A 77 6.23 -0.04 -13.28
CA THR A 77 7.00 0.78 -14.24
C THR A 77 7.37 2.14 -13.65
N ALA A 78 6.44 2.80 -12.94
CA ALA A 78 6.72 4.08 -12.29
C ALA A 78 7.82 3.94 -11.23
N LEU A 79 7.75 2.90 -10.39
CA LEU A 79 8.74 2.61 -9.35
C LEU A 79 10.13 2.31 -9.92
N ALA A 80 10.23 1.53 -11.01
CA ALA A 80 11.50 1.19 -11.65
C ALA A 80 12.21 2.42 -12.26
N ASN A 81 11.45 3.45 -12.61
CA ASN A 81 11.98 4.71 -13.13
C ASN A 81 12.40 5.70 -12.03
N ILE A 82 12.12 5.39 -10.75
CA ILE A 82 12.62 6.19 -9.64
C ILE A 82 14.12 5.87 -9.53
N PRO A 83 15.01 6.86 -9.69
CA PRO A 83 16.43 6.59 -9.60
C PRO A 83 16.73 6.05 -8.19
N ASN A 84 17.53 4.98 -8.10
CA ASN A 84 18.02 4.41 -6.85
C ASN A 84 18.94 5.42 -6.15
N VAL A 85 18.36 6.45 -5.55
CA VAL A 85 19.06 7.42 -4.72
C VAL A 85 18.72 7.09 -3.28
N GLU A 86 19.47 6.15 -2.70
CA GLU A 86 19.51 6.00 -1.24
C GLU A 86 20.77 6.68 -0.67
N PRO A 87 20.70 7.32 0.51
CA PRO A 87 19.53 7.90 1.16
C PRO A 87 19.33 9.33 0.62
N PHE A 88 18.07 9.67 0.34
CA PHE A 88 17.61 11.06 0.28
C PHE A 88 18.30 11.88 1.35
N LEU A 89 18.90 13.00 0.92
CA LEU A 89 19.62 13.95 1.75
C LEU A 89 19.05 13.90 3.17
N ALA A 90 19.85 13.44 4.13
CA ALA A 90 19.40 13.20 5.51
C ALA A 90 18.61 14.41 6.08
N SER A 91 18.86 15.60 5.55
CA SER A 91 18.16 16.87 5.78
C SER A 91 16.65 16.87 5.50
N PHE A 92 16.11 16.00 4.62
CA PHE A 92 14.67 15.93 4.33
C PHE A 92 13.98 14.71 4.92
N SER A 93 14.73 13.75 5.48
CA SER A 93 14.16 12.48 5.98
C SER A 93 13.08 12.69 7.05
N GLN A 94 13.24 13.73 7.89
CA GLN A 94 12.34 14.11 8.98
C GLN A 94 11.20 15.04 8.56
N THR A 95 11.21 15.56 7.32
CA THR A 95 10.08 16.36 6.83
C THR A 95 8.86 15.47 6.70
N ARG A 96 7.68 16.01 7.05
CA ARG A 96 6.44 15.23 7.00
C ARG A 96 5.82 15.28 5.61
N PHE A 97 5.39 14.12 5.14
CA PHE A 97 4.64 13.91 3.92
C PHE A 97 3.44 13.02 4.24
N PHE A 98 2.22 13.53 4.03
CA PHE A 98 0.98 12.85 4.44
C PHE A 98 1.01 12.33 5.89
N ASN A 99 1.46 13.17 6.82
CA ASN A 99 1.63 12.86 8.25
C ASN A 99 2.68 11.80 8.61
N MET A 100 3.37 11.20 7.64
CA MET A 100 4.52 10.30 7.86
C MET A 100 5.83 11.06 7.68
N THR A 101 6.94 10.59 8.25
CA THR A 101 8.26 11.06 7.80
C THR A 101 8.47 10.66 6.32
N CYS A 102 9.14 11.49 5.53
CA CYS A 102 9.42 11.20 4.12
C CYS A 102 10.08 9.83 3.93
N GLY A 103 11.01 9.47 4.83
CA GLY A 103 11.65 8.16 4.82
C GLY A 103 10.64 7.03 5.04
N ALA A 104 9.80 7.14 6.07
CA ALA A 104 8.79 6.14 6.37
C ALA A 104 7.76 5.99 5.23
N TYR A 105 7.36 7.09 4.59
CA TYR A 105 6.42 7.08 3.47
C TYR A 105 6.94 6.26 2.27
N ILE A 106 8.23 6.39 1.93
CA ILE A 106 8.84 5.62 0.84
C ILE A 106 8.73 4.11 1.13
N PHE A 107 9.15 3.68 2.32
CA PHE A 107 9.09 2.26 2.69
C PHE A 107 7.65 1.75 2.84
N PHE A 108 6.74 2.60 3.31
CA PHE A 108 5.31 2.29 3.37
C PHE A 108 4.71 2.00 1.98
N VAL A 109 5.04 2.81 0.96
CA VAL A 109 4.55 2.57 -0.40
C VAL A 109 5.28 1.39 -1.06
N LYS A 110 6.57 1.19 -0.80
CA LYS A 110 7.30 -0.03 -1.25
C LYS A 110 6.64 -1.29 -0.70
N SER A 111 6.33 -1.33 0.60
CA SER A 111 5.63 -2.46 1.21
C SER A 111 4.28 -2.75 0.56
N GLN A 112 3.49 -1.71 0.25
CA GLN A 112 2.23 -1.86 -0.49
C GLN A 112 2.44 -2.45 -1.89
N MET A 113 3.51 -2.06 -2.59
CA MET A 113 3.87 -2.63 -3.89
C MET A 113 4.22 -4.11 -3.77
N ASP A 114 5.13 -4.47 -2.87
CA ASP A 114 5.58 -5.85 -2.70
C ASP A 114 4.43 -6.78 -2.29
N LEU A 115 3.53 -6.28 -1.42
CA LEU A 115 2.29 -6.98 -1.10
C LEU A 115 1.41 -7.20 -2.34
N ALA A 116 1.23 -6.17 -3.18
CA ALA A 116 0.45 -6.29 -4.41
C ALA A 116 1.07 -7.28 -5.43
N LEU A 117 2.40 -7.44 -5.39
CA LEU A 117 3.14 -8.42 -6.19
C LEU A 117 3.20 -9.81 -5.56
N GLY A 118 2.67 -10.00 -4.34
CA GLY A 118 2.72 -11.25 -3.60
C GLY A 118 4.10 -11.59 -3.02
N ARG A 119 5.00 -10.62 -2.93
CA ARG A 119 6.33 -10.73 -2.30
C ARG A 119 6.21 -10.44 -0.81
N TYR A 120 5.67 -11.41 -0.07
CA TYR A 120 5.31 -11.18 1.33
C TYR A 120 6.51 -10.89 2.23
N ASP A 121 7.67 -11.52 2.00
CA ASP A 121 8.86 -11.29 2.82
C ASP A 121 9.42 -9.87 2.63
N ASP A 122 9.58 -9.44 1.37
CA ASP A 122 10.00 -8.07 1.02
C ASP A 122 9.02 -7.02 1.57
N ALA A 123 7.71 -7.31 1.48
CA ALA A 123 6.67 -6.43 2.01
C ALA A 123 6.77 -6.28 3.54
N ALA A 124 7.07 -7.36 4.25
CA ALA A 124 7.24 -7.36 5.71
C ALA A 124 8.45 -6.52 6.12
N GLU A 125 9.60 -6.74 5.48
CA GLU A 125 10.84 -5.98 5.74
C GLU A 125 10.63 -4.47 5.50
N ALA A 126 10.00 -4.11 4.37
CA ALA A 126 9.69 -2.71 4.08
C ALA A 126 8.71 -2.08 5.09
N ALA A 127 7.71 -2.83 5.57
CA ALA A 127 6.77 -2.35 6.59
C ALA A 127 7.45 -2.12 7.94
N GLU A 128 8.34 -3.02 8.34
CA GLU A 128 9.16 -2.86 9.55
C GLU A 128 10.06 -1.64 9.43
N LYS A 129 10.70 -1.45 8.28
CA LYS A 129 11.54 -0.28 8.04
C LYS A 129 10.76 1.03 8.10
N ALA A 130 9.56 1.06 7.55
CA ALA A 130 8.67 2.22 7.66
C ALA A 130 8.34 2.55 9.12
N LEU A 131 8.07 1.53 9.94
CA LEU A 131 7.76 1.69 11.37
C LEU A 131 8.97 2.12 12.20
N GLU A 132 10.18 1.65 11.89
CA GLU A 132 11.42 2.15 12.50
C GLU A 132 11.63 3.65 12.26
N LEU A 133 11.32 4.10 11.04
CA LEU A 133 11.52 5.49 10.62
C LEU A 133 10.43 6.45 11.13
N ASP A 134 9.23 5.95 11.41
CA ASP A 134 8.17 6.71 12.07
C ASP A 134 7.33 5.83 13.01
N PRO A 135 7.82 5.57 14.24
CA PRO A 135 7.13 4.72 15.21
C PRO A 135 5.81 5.31 15.71
N HIS A 136 5.52 6.58 15.43
CA HIS A 136 4.31 7.26 15.87
C HIS A 136 3.23 7.31 14.78
N SER A 137 3.54 6.92 13.55
CA SER A 137 2.58 6.86 12.46
C SER A 137 1.51 5.80 12.71
N ILE A 138 0.27 6.26 12.92
CA ILE A 138 -0.91 5.40 13.11
C ILE A 138 -1.20 4.61 11.83
N GLU A 139 -1.04 5.23 10.67
CA GLU A 139 -1.36 4.61 9.39
C GLU A 139 -0.41 3.43 9.08
N ILE A 140 0.89 3.56 9.37
CA ILE A 140 1.86 2.46 9.23
C ILE A 140 1.51 1.29 10.17
N LYS A 141 1.12 1.58 11.42
CA LYS A 141 0.72 0.55 12.39
C LYS A 141 -0.53 -0.22 11.95
N ILE A 142 -1.56 0.50 11.48
CA ILE A 142 -2.78 -0.12 10.96
C ILE A 142 -2.44 -0.99 9.75
N PHE A 143 -1.63 -0.48 8.83
CA PHE A 143 -1.21 -1.23 7.66
C PHE A 143 -0.46 -2.52 8.04
N LYS A 144 0.52 -2.46 8.96
CA LYS A 144 1.25 -3.65 9.44
C LYS A 144 0.31 -4.70 10.04
N LYS A 145 -0.65 -4.28 10.87
CA LYS A 145 -1.66 -5.17 11.45
C LYS A 145 -2.54 -5.83 10.37
N ASN A 146 -2.97 -5.06 9.37
CA ASN A 146 -3.76 -5.59 8.26
C ASN A 146 -2.93 -6.56 7.41
N PHE A 147 -1.65 -6.26 7.21
CA PHE A 147 -0.72 -7.14 6.50
C PHE A 147 -0.53 -8.49 7.23
N GLU A 148 -0.33 -8.46 8.55
CA GLU A 148 -0.24 -9.68 9.38
C GLU A 148 -1.51 -10.54 9.27
N LEU A 149 -2.69 -9.91 9.26
CA LEU A 149 -3.97 -10.60 9.02
C LEU A 149 -4.06 -11.22 7.62
N ILE A 150 -3.52 -10.55 6.59
CA ILE A 150 -3.47 -11.12 5.23
C ILE A 150 -2.58 -12.37 5.22
N GLN A 151 -1.40 -12.29 5.85
CA GLN A 151 -0.48 -13.42 5.92
C GLN A 151 -1.08 -14.60 6.69
N SER A 152 -1.75 -14.36 7.83
CA SER A 152 -2.41 -15.42 8.59
C SER A 152 -3.54 -16.06 7.79
N ALA A 153 -4.41 -15.26 7.16
CA ALA A 153 -5.51 -15.75 6.32
C ALA A 153 -5.00 -16.63 5.16
N LEU A 154 -3.91 -16.22 4.51
CA LEU A 154 -3.26 -16.99 3.45
C LEU A 154 -2.65 -18.30 3.97
N SER A 155 -1.99 -18.27 5.12
CA SER A 155 -1.42 -19.46 5.77
C SER A 155 -2.51 -20.46 6.17
N TYR A 156 -3.62 -19.97 6.74
CA TYR A 156 -4.77 -20.80 7.07
C TYR A 156 -5.43 -21.39 5.82
N SER A 157 -5.54 -20.62 4.74
CA SER A 157 -6.05 -21.13 3.46
C SER A 157 -5.17 -22.24 2.89
N LYS A 158 -3.83 -22.10 2.97
CA LYS A 158 -2.87 -23.13 2.53
C LYS A 158 -2.93 -24.41 3.36
N THR A 159 -3.25 -24.29 4.65
CA THR A 159 -3.34 -25.43 5.58
C THR A 159 -4.77 -25.97 5.73
N GLU A 160 -5.70 -25.53 4.86
CA GLU A 160 -7.13 -25.89 4.86
C GLU A 160 -7.86 -25.60 6.18
N LYS A 161 -7.31 -24.70 7.01
CA LYS A 161 -7.93 -24.17 8.22
C LYS A 161 -8.94 -23.09 7.83
N TRP A 162 -9.97 -23.49 7.08
CA TRP A 162 -10.89 -22.58 6.41
C TRP A 162 -11.70 -21.69 7.38
N ALA A 163 -11.96 -22.16 8.60
CA ALA A 163 -12.69 -21.38 9.59
C ALA A 163 -11.87 -20.19 10.10
N GLU A 164 -10.58 -20.40 10.35
CA GLU A 164 -9.59 -19.38 10.71
C GLU A 164 -9.40 -18.39 9.56
N ALA A 165 -9.19 -18.90 8.34
CA ALA A 165 -9.02 -18.06 7.15
C ALA A 165 -10.23 -17.13 6.92
N VAL A 166 -11.46 -17.65 7.06
CA VAL A 166 -12.68 -16.84 6.93
C VAL A 166 -12.73 -15.74 7.98
N ARG A 167 -12.41 -16.01 9.25
CA ARG A 167 -12.41 -14.99 10.30
C ARG A 167 -11.46 -13.84 10.00
N ASP A 168 -10.23 -14.16 9.58
CA ASP A 168 -9.24 -13.14 9.26
C ASP A 168 -9.66 -12.31 8.04
N TYR A 169 -10.19 -12.96 6.99
CA TYR A 169 -10.73 -12.26 5.82
C TYR A 169 -11.99 -11.43 6.13
N GLU A 170 -12.82 -11.82 7.09
CA GLU A 170 -13.97 -11.03 7.54
C GLU A 170 -13.53 -9.75 8.24
N ILE A 171 -12.51 -9.83 9.10
CA ILE A 171 -11.90 -8.64 9.72
C ILE A 171 -11.33 -7.73 8.62
N LEU A 172 -10.58 -8.29 7.66
CA LEU A 172 -10.00 -7.54 6.54
C LEU A 172 -11.07 -6.88 5.66
N SER A 173 -12.20 -7.54 5.42
CA SER A 173 -13.32 -7.00 4.65
C SER A 173 -13.97 -5.80 5.35
N GLN A 174 -14.05 -5.81 6.68
CA GLN A 174 -14.56 -4.67 7.45
C GLN A 174 -13.61 -3.47 7.41
N VAL A 175 -12.30 -3.70 7.50
CA VAL A 175 -11.31 -2.61 7.49
C VAL A 175 -10.97 -2.11 6.07
N LEU A 176 -11.17 -2.94 5.05
CA LEU A 176 -10.88 -2.64 3.64
C LEU A 176 -12.08 -2.98 2.73
N PRO A 177 -13.25 -2.33 2.90
CA PRO A 177 -14.50 -2.74 2.26
C PRO A 177 -14.49 -2.66 0.73
N ASN A 178 -13.65 -1.79 0.16
CA ASN A 178 -13.52 -1.61 -1.29
C ASN A 178 -12.44 -2.50 -1.93
N ASN A 179 -11.77 -3.36 -1.15
CA ASN A 179 -10.72 -4.22 -1.65
C ASN A 179 -11.28 -5.49 -2.31
N LYS A 180 -11.36 -5.46 -3.64
CA LYS A 180 -11.86 -6.58 -4.46
C LYS A 180 -11.08 -7.88 -4.27
N ALA A 181 -9.78 -7.81 -3.99
CA ALA A 181 -8.96 -9.00 -3.77
C ALA A 181 -9.36 -9.70 -2.47
N ILE A 182 -9.53 -8.94 -1.38
CA ILE A 182 -10.00 -9.46 -0.10
C ILE A 182 -11.41 -10.04 -0.22
N ALA A 183 -12.34 -9.34 -0.88
CA ALA A 183 -13.70 -9.83 -1.09
C ALA A 183 -13.74 -11.16 -1.88
N LYS A 184 -12.89 -11.29 -2.90
CA LYS A 184 -12.75 -12.53 -3.67
C LYS A 184 -12.19 -13.66 -2.81
N SER A 185 -11.09 -13.41 -2.09
CA SER A 185 -10.46 -14.40 -1.20
C SER A 185 -11.40 -14.87 -0.08
N LEU A 186 -12.16 -13.94 0.51
CA LEU A 186 -13.18 -14.27 1.51
C LEU A 186 -14.25 -15.22 0.94
N SER A 187 -14.78 -14.89 -0.25
CA SER A 187 -15.79 -15.72 -0.93
C SER A 187 -15.26 -17.13 -1.20
N GLN A 188 -14.01 -17.25 -1.65
CA GLN A 188 -13.36 -18.53 -1.89
C GLN A 188 -13.18 -19.33 -0.60
N ALA A 189 -12.71 -18.70 0.48
CA ALA A 189 -12.54 -19.35 1.77
C ALA A 189 -13.88 -19.83 2.37
N GLN A 190 -14.96 -19.06 2.20
CA GLN A 190 -16.31 -19.44 2.64
C GLN A 190 -16.85 -20.67 1.87
N VAL A 191 -16.63 -20.73 0.56
CA VAL A 191 -17.00 -21.90 -0.25
C VAL A 191 -16.20 -23.13 0.19
N ALA A 192 -14.90 -22.99 0.37
CA ALA A 192 -14.03 -24.09 0.80
C ALA A 192 -14.41 -24.61 2.20
N LEU A 193 -14.77 -23.72 3.13
CA LEU A 193 -15.29 -24.10 4.45
C LEU A 193 -16.59 -24.92 4.37
N LYS A 194 -17.51 -24.54 3.47
CA LYS A 194 -18.77 -25.30 3.27
C LYS A 194 -18.47 -26.70 2.71
N LEU A 195 -17.54 -26.81 1.77
CA LEU A 195 -17.14 -28.08 1.17
C LEU A 195 -16.41 -28.99 2.17
N SER A 196 -15.50 -28.45 2.98
CA SER A 196 -14.77 -29.24 3.99
C SER A 196 -15.73 -29.82 5.03
N ARG A 197 -16.72 -29.04 5.49
CA ARG A 197 -17.78 -29.51 6.39
C ARG A 197 -18.63 -30.62 5.77
N ARG A 198 -19.03 -30.46 4.50
CA ARG A 198 -19.81 -31.50 3.79
C ARG A 198 -19.03 -32.82 3.67
N LYS A 199 -17.72 -32.75 3.38
CA LYS A 199 -16.85 -33.93 3.27
C LYS A 199 -16.73 -34.67 4.61
N VAL A 200 -16.62 -33.94 5.72
CA VAL A 200 -16.59 -34.54 7.07
C VAL A 200 -17.89 -35.29 7.38
N VAL A 201 -19.04 -34.71 7.04
CA VAL A 201 -20.36 -35.36 7.24
C VAL A 201 -20.46 -36.65 6.42
N LEU A 202 -20.12 -36.62 5.13
CA LEU A 202 -20.17 -37.81 4.27
C LEU A 202 -19.24 -38.93 4.77
N ASN A 203 -18.05 -38.59 5.25
CA ASN A 203 -17.10 -39.57 5.79
C ASN A 203 -17.62 -40.25 7.07
N MET A 204 -18.40 -39.55 7.89
CA MET A 204 -19.03 -40.13 9.09
C MET A 204 -20.18 -41.09 8.73
N GLU A 205 -20.93 -40.82 7.66
CA GLU A 205 -22.02 -41.67 7.19
C GLU A 205 -21.51 -42.96 6.54
N SER A 206 -20.36 -42.94 5.85
CA SER A 206 -19.77 -44.13 5.22
C SER A 206 -18.96 -45.04 6.17
N GLY A 207 -18.62 -44.55 7.36
CA GLY A 207 -17.82 -45.31 8.35
C GLY A 207 -18.63 -46.23 9.27
N GLY A 208 -19.95 -46.31 9.07
CA GLY A 208 -20.89 -47.01 9.95
C GLY A 208 -21.15 -48.48 9.65
N ASP A 209 -20.56 -49.07 8.60
CA ASP A 209 -20.85 -50.46 8.20
C ASP A 209 -19.56 -51.29 8.10
N VAL A 210 -19.04 -51.70 9.27
CA VAL A 210 -18.14 -52.86 9.40
C VAL A 210 -18.72 -53.75 10.50
N GLY A 211 -19.92 -54.27 10.25
CA GLY A 211 -20.58 -55.28 11.07
C GLY A 211 -20.37 -56.68 10.49
N ASN A 212 -19.58 -57.47 11.21
CA ASN A 212 -19.44 -58.94 11.22
C ASN A 212 -20.31 -59.75 10.24
N PHE A 213 -19.64 -60.53 9.38
CA PHE A 213 -19.99 -61.93 9.10
C PHE A 213 -18.72 -62.78 8.97
#